data_AF-A0ABD3EP70-F1
#
_entry.id   AF-A0ABD3EP70-F1
#
_cell.length_a   1.000
_cell.length_b   1.000
_cell.length_c   1.000
_cell.angle_alpha   90.00
_cell.angle_beta   90.00
_cell.angle_gamma   90.00
#
_symmetry.space_group_name_H-M   'P 1'
#
loop_
_entity.id
_entity.type
_entity.pdbx_description
1 polymer ?
#
loop_
_entity_poly.entity_id
_entity_poly.type
_entity_poly.pdbx_seq_one_letter_code
_entity_poly.pdbx_strand_id
1 'polypeptide(L)'
;MFQSRIQELYFHERDNLDPMVLSYPDDLVDCMKENAQAFWERTHWVTMDPEADDKSAELYKERNLRRNALVRQYRRLLRKVQKYKAFPSSLLSEPGIWVIPEKCCPWIWQDPRVTKLGGPKCSSLKRQLETVDLTEPARTQWSTVDSDEVWMEFVPEDVKSTPLNPSERSVNSGSQKY
;
A
#
# COMPACT_ATOMS: atom_id res chain seq x y z
N MET A 1 -9.52 -6.32 -3.38
CA MET A 1 -8.63 -5.42 -2.60
C MET A 1 -9.05 -5.32 -1.14
N PHE A 2 -10.32 -5.01 -0.80
CA PHE A 2 -10.71 -4.75 0.60
C PHE A 2 -11.31 -5.94 1.37
N GLN A 3 -11.80 -6.99 0.70
CA GLN A 3 -12.53 -8.10 1.35
C GLN A 3 -11.68 -8.98 2.28
N SER A 4 -10.38 -9.07 2.04
CA SER A 4 -9.44 -9.89 2.83
C SER A 4 -8.48 -9.02 3.65
N ARG A 5 -8.86 -7.78 3.94
CA ARG A 5 -7.99 -6.87 4.67
C ARG A 5 -7.93 -7.26 6.15
N ILE A 6 -6.75 -7.19 6.73
CA ILE A 6 -6.58 -7.23 8.18
C ILE A 6 -7.35 -6.05 8.80
N GLN A 7 -8.21 -6.37 9.76
CA GLN A 7 -9.04 -5.39 10.48
C GLN A 7 -8.54 -5.17 11.90
N GLU A 8 -7.60 -5.97 12.38
CA GLU A 8 -7.10 -5.95 13.75
C GLU A 8 -5.86 -5.04 13.87
N LEU A 9 -5.68 -4.44 15.04
CA LEU A 9 -4.44 -3.74 15.39
C LEU A 9 -3.46 -4.76 15.98
N TYR A 10 -2.24 -4.75 15.49
CA TYR A 10 -1.16 -5.67 15.84
C TYR A 10 -0.21 -5.07 16.88
N PHE A 11 -0.07 -3.75 16.93
CA PHE A 11 0.94 -3.07 17.75
C PHE A 11 0.35 -2.16 18.83
N HIS A 12 -0.93 -1.78 18.72
CA HIS A 12 -1.58 -0.89 19.66
C HIS A 12 -2.86 -1.51 20.19
N GLU A 13 -3.00 -1.57 21.52
CA GLU A 13 -4.27 -1.90 22.16
C GLU A 13 -5.28 -0.77 21.93
N ARG A 14 -6.42 -1.11 21.34
CA ARG A 14 -7.50 -0.16 21.04
C ARG A 14 -7.96 0.60 22.28
N ASP A 15 -8.09 -0.08 23.41
CA ASP A 15 -8.60 0.51 24.66
C ASP A 15 -7.65 1.56 25.25
N ASN A 16 -6.38 1.56 24.83
CA ASN A 16 -5.39 2.56 25.22
C ASN A 16 -5.34 3.77 24.26
N LEU A 17 -6.13 3.77 23.18
CA LEU A 17 -6.16 4.84 22.20
C LEU A 17 -7.36 5.76 22.40
N ASP A 18 -7.09 7.07 22.37
CA ASP A 18 -8.14 8.09 22.42
C ASP A 18 -9.09 7.97 21.21
N PRO A 19 -10.41 8.21 21.37
CA PRO A 19 -11.38 8.08 20.29
C PRO A 19 -11.04 8.89 19.02
N MET A 20 -10.40 10.06 19.17
CA MET A 20 -9.93 10.83 18.01
C MET A 20 -8.78 10.10 17.30
N VAL A 21 -7.85 9.48 18.04
CA VAL A 21 -6.78 8.65 17.46
C VAL A 21 -7.38 7.51 16.64
N LEU A 22 -8.40 6.83 17.17
CA LEU A 22 -9.07 5.72 16.51
C LEU A 22 -9.83 6.12 15.23
N SER A 23 -10.33 7.36 15.16
CA SER A 23 -11.01 7.86 13.95
C SER A 23 -10.08 8.09 12.76
N TYR A 24 -8.78 8.32 12.99
CA TYR A 24 -7.83 8.60 11.91
C TYR A 24 -7.52 7.39 11.02
N PRO A 25 -7.29 6.18 11.58
CA PRO A 25 -7.39 4.94 10.84
C PRO A 25 -8.60 4.89 9.92
N ASP A 26 -9.80 5.12 10.44
CA ASP A 26 -11.03 5.03 9.64
C ASP A 26 -11.05 6.06 8.50
N ASP A 27 -10.69 7.33 8.79
CA ASP A 27 -10.53 8.40 7.79
C ASP A 27 -9.56 7.98 6.66
N LEU A 28 -8.45 7.33 7.01
CA LEU A 28 -7.45 6.87 6.04
C LEU A 28 -8.06 5.79 5.16
N VAL A 29 -8.76 4.84 5.76
CA VAL A 29 -9.37 3.71 5.06
C VAL A 29 -10.48 4.16 4.13
N ASP A 30 -11.33 5.06 4.57
CA ASP A 30 -12.39 5.61 3.74
C ASP A 30 -11.80 6.40 2.56
N CYS A 31 -10.77 7.21 2.79
CA CYS A 31 -10.01 7.86 1.71
C CYS A 31 -9.47 6.85 0.69
N MET A 32 -9.02 5.67 1.14
CA MET A 32 -8.50 4.62 0.26
C MET A 32 -9.61 3.96 -0.55
N LYS A 33 -10.77 3.72 0.04
CA LYS A 33 -11.94 3.15 -0.65
C LYS A 33 -12.46 4.08 -1.74
N GLU A 34 -12.62 5.36 -1.40
CA GLU A 34 -13.02 6.41 -2.35
C GLU A 34 -12.07 6.48 -3.55
N ASN A 35 -10.79 6.21 -3.33
CA ASN A 35 -9.74 6.31 -4.33
C ASN A 35 -9.18 4.94 -4.77
N ALA A 36 -9.94 3.86 -4.60
CA ALA A 36 -9.45 2.49 -4.80
C ALA A 36 -8.83 2.26 -6.18
N GLN A 37 -9.44 2.82 -7.23
CA GLN A 37 -8.89 2.76 -8.59
C GLN A 37 -7.53 3.46 -8.68
N ALA A 38 -7.43 4.71 -8.23
CA ALA A 38 -6.18 5.48 -8.29
C ALA A 38 -5.06 4.81 -7.46
N PHE A 39 -5.43 4.18 -6.35
CA PHE A 39 -4.52 3.41 -5.52
C PHE A 39 -4.01 2.16 -6.27
N TRP A 40 -4.92 1.38 -6.86
CA TRP A 40 -4.58 0.22 -7.68
C TRP A 40 -3.69 0.58 -8.88
N GLU A 41 -4.02 1.66 -9.60
CA GLU A 41 -3.26 2.14 -10.75
C GLU A 41 -1.84 2.57 -10.36
N ARG A 42 -1.65 3.10 -9.14
CA ARG A 42 -0.35 3.52 -8.62
C ARG A 42 0.52 2.33 -8.21
N THR A 43 -0.05 1.29 -7.62
CA THR A 43 0.69 0.08 -7.21
C THR A 43 1.00 -0.84 -8.39
N HIS A 44 0.20 -0.78 -9.45
CA HIS A 44 0.34 -1.62 -10.65
C HIS A 44 0.60 -0.77 -11.90
N TRP A 45 1.60 0.12 -11.83
CA TRP A 45 1.84 1.06 -12.92
C TRP A 45 2.26 0.32 -14.20
N VAL A 46 1.39 0.36 -15.19
CA VAL A 46 1.70 -0.06 -16.56
C VAL A 46 2.31 1.14 -17.27
N THR A 47 3.57 1.01 -17.71
CA THR A 47 4.22 2.00 -18.56
C THR A 47 3.44 2.13 -19.85
N MET A 48 2.88 3.32 -20.08
CA MET A 48 2.16 3.69 -21.29
C MET A 48 2.93 4.83 -21.94
N ASP A 49 3.22 4.71 -23.22
CA ASP A 49 3.83 5.79 -24.00
C ASP A 49 2.72 6.77 -24.43
N PRO A 50 2.66 7.99 -23.87
CA PRO A 50 1.63 8.95 -24.24
C PRO A 50 1.79 9.46 -25.69
N GLU A 51 2.95 9.28 -26.32
CA GLU A 51 3.22 9.72 -27.70
C GLU A 51 2.83 8.64 -28.73
N ALA A 52 2.44 7.44 -28.30
CA ALA A 52 2.14 6.32 -29.20
C ALA A 52 0.88 6.56 -30.04
N ASP A 53 -0.18 7.08 -29.42
CA ASP A 53 -1.46 7.43 -30.06
C ASP A 53 -2.34 8.29 -29.12
N ASP A 54 -3.39 8.91 -29.68
CA ASP A 54 -4.32 9.78 -28.94
C ASP A 54 -4.97 9.09 -27.73
N LYS A 55 -5.25 7.79 -27.85
CA LYS A 55 -5.89 7.00 -26.79
C LYS A 55 -4.94 6.78 -25.61
N SER A 56 -3.66 6.53 -25.91
CA SER A 56 -2.59 6.40 -24.93
C SER A 56 -2.33 7.73 -24.23
N ALA A 57 -2.35 8.85 -24.96
CA ALA A 57 -2.28 10.19 -24.39
C ALA A 57 -3.43 10.48 -23.41
N GLU A 58 -4.67 10.16 -23.81
CA GLU A 58 -5.87 10.36 -22.99
C GLU A 58 -5.82 9.51 -21.70
N LEU A 59 -5.55 8.21 -21.83
CA LEU A 59 -5.44 7.30 -20.69
C LEU A 59 -4.33 7.72 -19.72
N TYR A 60 -3.17 8.14 -20.24
CA TYR A 60 -2.09 8.67 -19.41
C TYR A 60 -2.55 9.92 -18.63
N LYS A 61 -3.20 10.87 -19.31
CA LYS A 61 -3.70 12.11 -18.70
C LYS A 61 -4.70 11.82 -17.58
N GLU A 62 -5.67 10.95 -17.82
CA GLU A 62 -6.68 10.58 -16.83
C GLU A 62 -6.07 9.90 -15.59
N ARG A 63 -5.18 8.92 -15.79
CA ARG A 63 -4.47 8.24 -14.68
C ARG A 63 -3.63 9.23 -13.89
N ASN A 64 -2.94 10.16 -14.56
CA ASN A 64 -2.17 11.20 -13.90
C ASN A 64 -3.07 12.12 -13.05
N LEU A 65 -4.25 12.51 -13.55
CA LEU A 65 -5.22 13.32 -12.80
C LEU A 65 -5.70 12.60 -11.54
N ARG A 66 -6.13 11.33 -11.66
CA ARG A 66 -6.55 10.48 -10.53
C ARG A 66 -5.44 10.32 -9.50
N ARG A 67 -4.22 10.00 -9.94
CA ARG A 67 -3.03 9.89 -9.10
C ARG A 67 -2.78 11.18 -8.31
N ASN A 68 -2.81 12.33 -8.98
CA ASN A 68 -2.51 13.61 -8.34
C ASN A 68 -3.61 13.99 -7.33
N ALA A 69 -4.88 13.67 -7.62
CA ALA A 69 -5.98 13.85 -6.68
C ALA A 69 -5.77 13.00 -5.42
N LEU A 70 -5.53 11.69 -5.57
CA LEU A 70 -5.23 10.76 -4.48
C LEU A 70 -4.07 11.25 -3.61
N VAL A 71 -2.92 11.56 -4.21
CA VAL A 71 -1.73 12.01 -3.48
C VAL A 71 -2.01 13.30 -2.69
N ARG A 72 -2.78 14.24 -3.25
CA ARG A 72 -3.18 15.47 -2.54
C ARG A 72 -4.09 15.17 -1.36
N GLN A 73 -5.14 14.35 -1.54
CA GLN A 73 -6.10 14.00 -0.49
C GLN A 73 -5.40 13.26 0.66
N TYR A 74 -4.63 12.22 0.35
CA TYR A 74 -3.91 11.43 1.33
C TYR A 74 -2.87 12.24 2.11
N ARG A 75 -2.06 13.09 1.42
CA ARG A 75 -1.10 13.98 2.11
C ARG A 75 -1.80 14.99 3.01
N ARG A 76 -2.98 15.50 2.62
CA ARG A 76 -3.76 16.39 3.48
C ARG A 76 -4.20 15.68 4.75
N LEU A 77 -4.67 14.44 4.62
CA LEU A 77 -5.08 13.62 5.75
C LEU A 77 -3.89 13.29 6.66
N LEU A 78 -2.77 12.82 6.11
CA LEU A 78 -1.55 12.56 6.90
C LEU A 78 -1.08 13.81 7.67
N ARG A 79 -1.12 15.01 7.05
CA ARG A 79 -0.78 16.25 7.76
C ARG A 79 -1.77 16.59 8.88
N LYS A 80 -3.06 16.28 8.72
CA LYS A 80 -4.07 16.45 9.79
C LYS A 80 -3.73 15.53 10.95
N VAL A 81 -3.47 14.26 10.66
CA VAL A 81 -3.09 13.22 11.63
C VAL A 81 -1.81 13.58 12.39
N GLN A 82 -0.74 13.94 11.67
CA GLN A 82 0.56 14.29 12.25
C GLN A 82 0.54 15.57 13.11
N LYS A 83 -0.44 16.45 12.93
CA LYS A 83 -0.62 17.63 13.78
C LYS A 83 -1.25 17.30 15.13
N TYR A 84 -1.91 16.15 15.24
CA TYR A 84 -2.50 15.71 16.49
C TYR A 84 -1.42 15.11 17.39
N LYS A 85 -1.04 15.84 18.45
CA LYS A 85 0.08 15.45 19.33
C LYS A 85 -0.07 14.07 19.96
N ALA A 86 -1.30 13.63 20.21
CA ALA A 86 -1.59 12.33 20.80
C ALA A 86 -1.63 11.19 19.77
N PHE A 87 -1.43 11.47 18.47
CA PHE A 87 -1.37 10.43 17.44
C PHE A 87 0.00 9.73 17.47
N PRO A 88 0.06 8.42 17.77
CA PRO A 88 1.30 7.67 17.67
C PRO A 88 1.62 7.39 16.20
N SER A 89 2.79 7.82 15.72
CA SER A 89 3.21 7.61 14.33
C SER A 89 3.33 6.12 13.96
N SER A 90 3.61 5.27 14.94
CA SER A 90 3.64 3.81 14.83
C SER A 90 2.29 3.21 14.41
N LEU A 91 1.17 3.92 14.61
CA LEU A 91 -0.15 3.47 14.15
C LEU A 91 -0.24 3.38 12.62
N LEU A 92 0.59 4.14 11.89
CA LEU A 92 0.67 4.03 10.42
C LEU A 92 1.37 2.76 9.95
N SER A 93 2.02 2.03 10.86
CA SER A 93 2.63 0.72 10.60
C SER A 93 1.68 -0.45 10.91
N GLU A 94 0.44 -0.16 11.30
CA GLU A 94 -0.57 -1.19 11.53
C GLU A 94 -1.02 -1.82 10.20
N PRO A 95 -1.24 -3.14 10.13
CA PRO A 95 -1.53 -3.81 8.89
C PRO A 95 -2.89 -3.43 8.26
N GLY A 96 -3.81 -2.88 9.06
CA GLY A 96 -5.07 -2.33 8.56
C GLY A 96 -4.92 -0.98 7.83
N ILE A 97 -3.75 -0.33 7.91
CA ILE A 97 -3.50 1.02 7.38
C ILE A 97 -2.64 0.93 6.12
N TRP A 98 -3.21 1.29 4.96
CA TRP A 98 -2.44 1.24 3.72
C TRP A 98 -1.73 2.55 3.44
N VAL A 99 -0.42 2.43 3.25
CA VAL A 99 0.44 3.54 2.89
C VAL A 99 0.50 3.66 1.37
N ILE A 100 0.29 4.87 0.87
CA ILE A 100 0.49 5.16 -0.55
C ILE A 100 2.00 5.16 -0.84
N PRO A 101 2.50 4.35 -1.79
CA PRO A 101 3.91 4.36 -2.17
C PRO A 101 4.36 5.77 -2.57
N GLU A 102 5.56 6.21 -2.20
CA GLU A 102 6.02 7.57 -2.53
C GLU A 102 6.23 7.77 -4.04
N LYS A 103 6.69 6.72 -4.73
CA LYS A 103 6.88 6.68 -6.17
C LYS A 103 5.86 5.72 -6.81
N CYS A 104 5.50 5.96 -8.06
CA CYS A 104 4.83 4.91 -8.84
C CYS A 104 5.88 3.81 -9.03
N CYS A 105 5.58 2.56 -8.68
CA CYS A 105 6.48 1.43 -8.93
C CYS A 105 6.46 1.15 -10.43
N PRO A 106 7.44 1.60 -11.23
CA PRO A 106 7.42 1.39 -12.66
C PRO A 106 7.94 -0.02 -12.92
N TRP A 107 7.03 -0.98 -13.12
CA TRP A 107 7.48 -2.28 -13.58
C TRP A 107 7.72 -2.22 -15.08
N ILE A 108 8.99 -2.26 -15.46
CA ILE A 108 9.40 -2.44 -16.86
C ILE A 108 9.57 -3.93 -17.08
N TRP A 109 8.73 -4.52 -17.94
CA TRP A 109 8.89 -5.91 -18.36
C TRP A 109 10.27 -6.10 -19.00
N GLN A 110 10.95 -7.21 -18.68
CA GLN A 110 12.16 -7.58 -19.41
C GLN A 110 11.78 -7.76 -20.88
N ASP A 111 12.49 -7.05 -21.77
CA ASP A 111 12.26 -7.15 -23.21
C ASP A 111 12.47 -8.63 -23.63
N PRO A 112 11.45 -9.31 -24.18
CA PRO A 112 11.59 -10.69 -24.65
C PRO A 112 12.68 -10.86 -25.72
N ARG A 113 13.08 -9.76 -26.38
CA ARG A 113 14.16 -9.72 -27.37
C ARG A 113 15.55 -9.67 -26.76
N VAL A 114 15.70 -9.48 -25.43
CA VAL A 114 17.02 -9.36 -24.80
C VAL A 114 17.93 -10.57 -25.11
N THR A 115 17.36 -11.78 -25.17
CA THR A 115 18.07 -13.00 -25.59
C THR A 115 18.53 -12.94 -27.06
N LYS A 116 17.71 -12.35 -27.95
CA LYS A 116 18.04 -12.18 -29.38
C LYS A 116 19.09 -11.10 -29.61
N LEU A 117 19.23 -10.15 -28.69
CA LEU A 117 20.21 -9.06 -28.71
C LEU A 117 21.54 -9.44 -28.03
N GLY A 118 21.78 -10.73 -27.76
CA GLY A 118 23.00 -11.22 -27.11
C GLY A 118 23.03 -11.04 -25.59
N GLY A 119 21.92 -10.62 -24.98
CA GLY A 119 21.78 -10.49 -23.53
C GLY A 119 21.39 -11.81 -22.83
N PRO A 120 21.28 -11.79 -21.49
CA PRO A 120 20.90 -12.96 -20.70
C PRO A 120 19.49 -13.44 -21.04
N LYS A 121 19.19 -14.71 -20.78
CA LYS A 121 17.85 -15.27 -21.01
C LYS A 121 16.80 -14.48 -20.22
N CYS A 122 15.75 -14.00 -20.90
CA CYS A 122 14.61 -13.35 -20.26
C CYS A 122 13.97 -14.29 -19.22
N SER A 123 13.72 -13.76 -18.02
CA SER A 123 13.07 -14.48 -16.92
C SER A 123 11.59 -14.69 -17.22
N SER A 124 10.99 -15.73 -16.66
CA SER A 124 9.55 -15.92 -16.74
C SER A 124 8.81 -14.74 -16.11
N LEU A 125 7.58 -14.46 -16.57
CA LEU A 125 6.72 -13.42 -16.01
C LEU A 125 6.57 -13.59 -14.48
N LYS A 126 6.38 -14.83 -14.02
CA LYS A 126 6.31 -15.18 -12.59
C LYS A 126 7.55 -14.73 -11.82
N ARG A 127 8.75 -15.04 -12.33
CA ARG A 127 10.02 -14.66 -11.68
C ARG A 127 10.25 -13.14 -11.70
N GLN A 128 9.82 -12.46 -12.76
CA GLN A 128 9.87 -11.00 -12.82
C GLN A 128 8.92 -10.37 -11.79
N LEU A 129 7.71 -10.90 -11.64
CA LEU A 129 6.75 -10.48 -10.61
C LEU A 129 7.33 -10.67 -9.20
N GLU A 130 7.81 -11.88 -8.87
CA GLU A 130 8.44 -12.20 -7.59
C GLU A 130 9.60 -11.25 -7.26
N THR A 131 10.43 -10.91 -8.25
CA THR A 131 11.56 -9.97 -8.05
C THR A 131 11.05 -8.59 -7.70
N VAL A 132 10.07 -8.08 -8.45
CA VAL A 132 9.55 -6.73 -8.22
C VAL A 132 8.77 -6.70 -6.90
N ASP A 133 8.14 -7.82 -6.52
CA ASP A 133 7.37 -8.00 -5.28
C ASP A 133 8.30 -7.85 -4.07
N LEU A 134 9.51 -8.42 -4.15
CA LEU A 134 10.56 -8.28 -3.14
C LEU A 134 11.17 -6.87 -3.10
N THR A 135 11.41 -6.23 -4.26
CA THR A 135 12.04 -4.90 -4.29
C THR A 135 11.10 -3.77 -3.88
N GLU A 136 9.80 -3.94 -4.12
CA GLU A 136 8.79 -2.90 -3.91
C GLU A 136 7.62 -3.52 -3.13
N PRO A 137 7.86 -3.89 -1.87
CA PRO A 137 6.91 -4.67 -1.09
C PRO A 137 5.59 -3.96 -0.88
N ALA A 138 5.54 -2.63 -0.92
CA ALA A 138 4.28 -1.87 -0.89
C ALA A 138 3.29 -2.26 -2.02
N ARG A 139 3.75 -2.92 -3.11
CA ARG A 139 2.88 -3.51 -4.13
C ARG A 139 2.23 -4.82 -3.65
N THR A 140 2.98 -5.65 -2.94
CA THR A 140 2.58 -6.98 -2.47
C THR A 140 2.02 -7.03 -1.08
N GLN A 141 2.26 -5.97 -0.29
CA GLN A 141 1.93 -5.93 1.12
C GLN A 141 0.52 -6.45 1.40
N TRP A 142 -0.41 -6.40 0.42
CA TRP A 142 -1.82 -6.66 0.67
C TRP A 142 -2.57 -7.55 -0.33
N SER A 143 -1.98 -7.91 -1.48
CA SER A 143 -2.58 -8.91 -2.39
C SER A 143 -1.98 -10.30 -2.21
N THR A 144 -0.80 -10.40 -1.58
CA THR A 144 -0.01 -11.63 -1.50
C THR A 144 0.62 -11.90 -0.13
N VAL A 145 0.50 -10.99 0.85
CA VAL A 145 0.92 -11.30 2.22
C VAL A 145 -0.10 -12.24 2.82
N ASP A 146 0.30 -13.51 2.90
CA ASP A 146 -0.50 -14.63 3.37
C ASP A 146 -0.20 -15.00 4.83
N SER A 147 0.81 -14.39 5.45
CA SER A 147 1.22 -14.66 6.83
C SER A 147 1.72 -13.43 7.60
N ASP A 148 1.65 -13.52 8.93
CA ASP A 148 2.16 -12.48 9.85
C ASP A 148 3.67 -12.30 9.74
N GLU A 149 4.42 -13.38 9.50
CA GLU A 149 5.89 -13.35 9.40
C GLU A 149 6.33 -12.47 8.23
N VAL A 150 5.67 -12.61 7.07
CA VAL A 150 5.96 -11.81 5.89
C VAL A 150 5.62 -10.33 6.15
N TRP A 151 4.52 -10.05 6.85
CA TRP A 151 4.18 -8.68 7.23
C TRP A 151 5.25 -8.05 8.14
N MET A 152 5.71 -8.80 9.14
CA MET A 152 6.71 -8.32 10.11
C MET A 152 8.05 -7.96 9.48
N GLU A 153 8.38 -8.42 8.27
CA GLU A 153 9.57 -7.97 7.54
C GLU A 153 9.51 -6.48 7.15
N PHE A 154 8.31 -5.93 6.93
CA PHE A 154 8.11 -4.57 6.41
C PHE A 154 7.82 -3.52 7.49
N VAL A 155 7.64 -3.95 8.73
CA VAL A 155 7.39 -3.07 9.88
C VAL A 155 8.73 -2.47 10.33
N PRO A 156 8.82 -1.18 10.70
CA PRO A 156 10.03 -0.61 11.29
C PRO A 156 10.44 -1.33 12.59
N GLU A 157 11.74 -1.56 12.81
CA GLU A 157 12.24 -2.31 13.98
C GLU A 157 11.82 -1.71 15.33
N ASP A 158 11.70 -0.38 15.42
CA ASP A 158 11.22 0.32 16.60
C ASP A 158 9.76 -0.02 16.94
N VAL A 159 8.95 -0.37 15.93
CA VAL A 159 7.54 -0.77 16.09
C VAL A 159 7.40 -2.26 16.41
N LYS A 160 8.34 -3.12 15.97
CA LYS A 160 8.31 -4.58 16.20
C LYS A 160 8.49 -5.01 17.66
N SER A 161 8.79 -4.09 18.56
CA SER A 161 9.29 -4.42 19.91
C SER A 161 8.30 -5.22 20.77
N THR A 162 6.99 -5.09 20.55
CA THR A 162 5.95 -5.82 21.31
C THR A 162 4.65 -5.99 20.50
N PRO A 163 4.60 -6.86 19.47
CA PRO A 163 3.33 -7.15 18.80
C PRO A 163 2.40 -7.86 19.77
N LEU A 164 1.12 -7.53 19.71
CA LEU A 164 0.06 -8.25 20.40
C LEU A 164 0.05 -9.71 19.96
N ASN A 165 -0.29 -10.62 20.86
CA ASN A 165 -0.44 -12.03 20.55
C ASN A 165 -1.79 -12.29 19.84
N PRO A 166 -1.97 -13.45 19.18
CA PRO A 166 -3.20 -13.73 18.42
C PRO A 166 -4.51 -13.60 19.23
N SER A 167 -4.49 -13.94 20.52
CA SER A 167 -5.66 -13.80 21.39
C SER A 167 -6.01 -12.33 21.64
N GLU A 168 -4.99 -11.51 21.91
CA GLU A 168 -5.14 -10.05 22.07
C GLU A 168 -5.65 -9.41 20.78
N ARG A 169 -5.11 -9.80 19.61
CA ARG A 169 -5.53 -9.25 18.30
C ARG A 169 -6.98 -9.57 17.97
N SER A 170 -7.44 -10.79 18.29
CA SER A 170 -8.81 -11.24 17.99
C SER A 170 -9.91 -10.40 18.64
N VAL A 171 -9.59 -9.77 19.77
CA VAL A 171 -10.50 -8.84 20.48
C VAL A 171 -10.20 -7.38 20.16
N ASN A 172 -9.09 -7.10 19.47
CA ASN A 172 -8.57 -5.77 19.17
C ASN A 172 -8.91 -5.32 17.74
N SER A 173 -10.20 -5.42 17.39
CA SER A 173 -10.69 -5.00 16.07
C SER A 173 -10.60 -3.49 15.89
N GLY A 174 -10.13 -3.05 14.73
CA GLY A 174 -10.27 -1.69 14.23
C GLY A 174 -11.73 -1.23 14.21
N SER A 175 -11.96 0.07 14.22
CA SER A 175 -13.25 0.69 14.55
C SER A 175 -14.37 0.31 13.57
N GLN A 176 -14.00 -0.12 12.37
CA GLN A 176 -14.93 -0.62 11.37
C GLN A 176 -14.75 -2.13 11.21
N LYS A 177 -15.61 -2.91 11.88
CA LYS A 177 -15.98 -4.24 11.41
C LYS A 177 -16.81 -4.03 10.14
N TYR A 178 -16.25 -4.38 8.98
CA TYR A 178 -16.95 -4.31 7.69
C TYR A 178 -17.65 -5.63 7.38
#